data_AF-A0A368H964-F1
#
_entry.id   AF-A0A368H964-F1
#
_cell.length_a   1.000
_cell.length_b   1.000
_cell.length_c   1.000
_cell.angle_alpha   90.00
_cell.angle_beta   90.00
_cell.angle_gamma   90.00
#
_symmetry.space_group_name_H-M   'P 1'
#
loop_
_entity.id
_entity.type
_entity.pdbx_description
1 polymer ?
#
loop_
_entity_poly.entity_id
_entity_poly.type
_entity_poly.pdbx_seq_one_letter_code
_entity_poly.pdbx_strand_id
1 'polypeptide(L)'
;MAKRSLPKVIKFIQDEMDGTLMEFLNKCVPHNAQTCLGKSIEGGNRAFIGLPALKPDWNYKVMCQQYLDKYNYHLHQFEAHGYRSMIAQDENIGIAFYPDCLGFNRSEANHVWRPFQLRMKESRDLRNSMEKSCNERHIEMLDYLEKFIHSYPGVPKIGQIWPTTIAHETLRDLYHADDHFLSFFEKNSKNLENAFVFIMGDHGPRREGVSINMFCLLDYYFNLTALQLSVQDIRGKLDITVCIQIKGQKKATHFIQPQTNFSDTSYRDMQPHSKGSSLLREWRGARNCRTLPIPPIYCLCQYTKTVVRDRAVQRKLGVFLAKNLNELLKKEGLEDKCYQQVYHSVSRATLRVTKMKDDNNDILYDVSVYLRPSNGLFSVSSHLKSQQILCNPNTQIF
;
A
#
# COMPACT_ATOMS: atom_id res chain seq x y z
N MET A 1 6.19 -4.76 -12.01
CA MET A 1 7.09 -5.67 -11.26
C MET A 1 6.72 -7.12 -11.50
N ALA A 2 5.48 -7.54 -11.22
CA ALA A 2 5.06 -8.94 -11.35
C ALA A 2 5.27 -9.51 -12.76
N LYS A 3 5.10 -8.74 -13.84
CA LYS A 3 5.43 -9.19 -15.20
C LYS A 3 6.86 -9.72 -15.37
N ARG A 4 7.81 -9.27 -14.54
CA ARG A 4 9.21 -9.71 -14.58
C ARG A 4 9.49 -10.84 -13.59
N SER A 5 8.85 -10.81 -12.43
CA SER A 5 9.15 -11.72 -11.32
C SER A 5 8.20 -12.92 -11.22
N LEU A 6 6.99 -12.80 -11.75
CA LEU A 6 5.94 -13.83 -11.74
C LEU A 6 5.35 -14.10 -13.16
N PRO A 7 6.17 -14.19 -14.23
CA PRO A 7 5.65 -14.34 -15.59
C PRO A 7 4.85 -15.62 -15.81
N LYS A 8 5.21 -16.74 -15.16
CA LYS A 8 4.50 -18.02 -15.33
C LYS A 8 3.14 -17.98 -14.65
N VAL A 9 3.06 -17.47 -13.42
CA VAL A 9 1.79 -17.28 -12.69
C VAL A 9 0.84 -16.38 -13.46
N ILE A 10 1.34 -15.24 -13.98
CA ILE A 10 0.53 -14.32 -14.77
C ILE A 10 -0.03 -15.03 -16.00
N LYS A 11 0.83 -15.73 -16.75
CA LYS A 11 0.41 -16.47 -17.93
C LYS A 11 -0.65 -17.53 -17.59
N PHE A 12 -0.39 -18.39 -16.61
CA PHE A 12 -1.35 -19.43 -16.19
C PHE A 12 -2.70 -18.84 -15.78
N ILE A 13 -2.69 -17.77 -14.98
CA ILE A 13 -3.94 -17.15 -14.55
C ILE A 13 -4.70 -16.51 -15.73
N GLN A 14 -4.01 -15.89 -16.69
CA GLN A 14 -4.66 -15.32 -17.87
C GLN A 14 -5.22 -16.40 -18.80
N ASP A 15 -4.43 -17.45 -19.05
CA ASP A 15 -4.74 -18.47 -20.05
C ASP A 15 -5.73 -19.54 -19.52
N GLU A 16 -5.60 -19.94 -18.25
CA GLU A 16 -6.33 -21.08 -17.67
C GLU A 16 -7.39 -20.68 -16.63
N MET A 17 -7.33 -19.46 -16.11
CA MET A 17 -8.22 -19.00 -15.04
C MET A 17 -8.99 -17.72 -15.38
N ASP A 18 -8.95 -17.27 -16.64
CA ASP A 18 -9.60 -16.05 -17.14
C ASP A 18 -9.27 -14.79 -16.30
N GLY A 19 -8.08 -14.75 -15.72
CA GLY A 19 -7.66 -13.65 -14.86
C GLY A 19 -7.27 -12.41 -15.65
N THR A 20 -7.48 -11.24 -15.05
CA THR A 20 -7.06 -9.97 -15.65
C THR A 20 -5.91 -9.34 -14.89
N LEU A 21 -4.89 -8.96 -15.66
CA LEU A 21 -3.72 -8.23 -15.18
C LEU A 21 -4.00 -6.72 -15.17
N MET A 22 -3.98 -6.11 -13.98
CA MET A 22 -4.07 -4.67 -13.80
C MET A 22 -2.68 -4.06 -13.70
N GLU A 23 -2.29 -3.29 -14.72
CA GLU A 23 -0.92 -2.80 -14.88
C GLU A 23 -0.52 -1.68 -13.90
N PHE A 24 -1.50 -0.94 -13.40
CA PHE A 24 -1.28 0.24 -12.59
C PHE A 24 -1.92 0.09 -11.21
N LEU A 25 -1.12 0.32 -10.16
CA LEU A 25 -1.53 0.31 -8.75
C LEU A 25 -0.70 1.39 -8.04
N ASN A 26 -1.34 2.42 -7.49
CA ASN A 26 -0.58 3.51 -6.83
C ASN A 26 0.01 3.03 -5.50
N LYS A 27 1.28 3.39 -5.20
CA LYS A 27 2.01 3.05 -3.95
C LYS A 27 1.30 3.52 -2.69
N CYS A 28 0.67 2.64 -1.89
CA CYS A 28 0.03 2.96 -0.60
C CYS A 28 0.99 3.54 0.43
N VAL A 29 0.43 4.43 1.26
CA VAL A 29 1.09 5.05 2.41
C VAL A 29 1.79 3.97 3.27
N PRO A 30 2.78 4.30 4.12
CA PRO A 30 3.53 3.34 4.95
C PRO A 30 2.70 2.46 5.91
N HIS A 31 1.37 2.50 5.87
CA HIS A 31 0.49 1.72 6.72
C HIS A 31 -0.78 1.27 5.97
N ASN A 32 -0.94 -0.03 5.76
CA ASN A 32 -2.09 -0.60 5.00
C ASN A 32 -3.41 -0.67 5.79
N ALA A 33 -3.57 0.16 6.84
CA ALA A 33 -4.85 0.35 7.54
C ALA A 33 -5.97 0.77 6.57
N GLN A 34 -5.64 1.47 5.49
CA GLN A 34 -6.60 1.79 4.43
C GLN A 34 -7.13 0.53 3.73
N THR A 35 -6.24 -0.42 3.43
CA THR A 35 -6.58 -1.70 2.79
C THR A 35 -7.39 -2.60 3.72
N CYS A 36 -7.08 -2.64 5.01
CA CYS A 36 -7.67 -3.58 5.98
C CYS A 36 -8.86 -3.03 6.78
N LEU A 37 -8.86 -1.72 7.12
CA LEU A 37 -9.89 -1.00 7.91
C LEU A 37 -10.65 0.13 7.17
N GLY A 38 -10.10 0.66 6.07
CA GLY A 38 -10.84 1.55 5.12
C GLY A 38 -10.78 2.99 5.50
N LYS A 39 -9.90 3.27 6.44
CA LYS A 39 -9.74 4.54 7.09
C LYS A 39 -8.36 5.03 6.75
N SER A 40 -8.33 6.25 6.22
CA SER A 40 -7.10 6.98 5.99
C SER A 40 -6.54 7.43 7.35
N ILE A 41 -5.28 7.10 7.61
CA ILE A 41 -4.55 7.63 8.76
C ILE A 41 -3.61 8.77 8.38
N GLU A 42 -3.44 8.99 7.07
CA GLU A 42 -2.66 10.09 6.51
C GLU A 42 -3.58 11.07 5.81
N GLY A 43 -3.32 12.35 6.07
CA GLY A 43 -3.84 13.44 5.25
C GLY A 43 -2.98 13.67 4.03
N GLY A 44 -3.20 14.80 3.37
CA GLY A 44 -2.38 15.22 2.25
C GLY A 44 -2.86 16.53 1.67
N ASN A 45 -1.94 17.42 1.34
CA ASN A 45 -2.29 18.66 0.66
C ASN A 45 -2.63 18.34 -0.82
N ARG A 46 -3.69 18.96 -1.33
CA ARG A 46 -4.13 18.84 -2.73
C ARG A 46 -4.36 20.19 -3.40
N ALA A 47 -3.85 21.27 -2.80
CA ALA A 47 -3.96 22.62 -3.34
C ALA A 47 -3.34 22.73 -4.74
N PHE A 48 -2.28 21.95 -5.03
CA PHE A 48 -1.65 21.89 -6.35
C PHE A 48 -2.60 21.46 -7.48
N ILE A 49 -3.70 20.76 -7.17
CA ILE A 49 -4.71 20.36 -8.14
C ILE A 49 -6.05 21.09 -7.88
N GLY A 50 -6.02 22.22 -7.18
CA GLY A 50 -7.19 23.03 -6.87
C GLY A 50 -8.17 22.38 -5.89
N LEU A 51 -7.75 21.37 -5.13
CA LEU A 51 -8.65 20.61 -4.25
C LEU A 51 -8.36 20.86 -2.75
N PRO A 52 -9.39 20.73 -1.89
CA PRO A 52 -9.21 20.77 -0.45
C PRO A 52 -8.24 19.70 0.05
N ALA A 53 -7.50 20.01 1.11
CA ALA A 53 -6.63 19.05 1.77
C ALA A 53 -7.39 17.79 2.21
N LEU A 54 -6.76 16.63 2.05
CA LEU A 54 -7.24 15.37 2.58
C LEU A 54 -7.08 15.39 4.10
N LYS A 55 -8.22 15.22 4.78
CA LYS A 55 -8.26 15.00 6.22
C LYS A 55 -8.19 13.49 6.47
N PRO A 56 -7.31 13.00 7.36
CA PRO A 56 -7.33 11.59 7.75
C PRO A 56 -8.66 11.27 8.45
N ASP A 57 -9.13 10.03 8.29
CA ASP A 57 -10.28 9.51 9.02
C ASP A 57 -9.93 9.22 10.49
N TRP A 58 -8.72 8.70 10.72
CA TRP A 58 -8.24 8.31 12.04
C TRP A 58 -6.90 8.96 12.37
N ASN A 59 -6.67 9.17 13.67
CA ASN A 59 -5.38 9.51 14.22
C ASN A 59 -4.75 8.30 14.92
N TYR A 60 -3.52 8.45 15.41
CA TYR A 60 -2.79 7.39 16.11
C TYR A 60 -3.54 6.83 17.32
N LYS A 61 -4.23 7.68 18.09
CA LYS A 61 -5.04 7.26 19.25
C LYS A 61 -6.11 6.25 18.85
N VAL A 62 -6.85 6.52 17.77
CA VAL A 62 -7.90 5.61 17.30
C VAL A 62 -7.31 4.34 16.70
N MET A 63 -6.25 4.47 15.89
CA MET A 63 -5.67 3.34 15.18
C MET A 63 -4.93 2.37 16.10
N CYS A 64 -4.22 2.89 17.12
CA CYS A 64 -3.24 2.12 17.87
C CYS A 64 -3.56 1.96 19.35
N GLN A 65 -4.18 2.97 19.99
CA GLN A 65 -4.44 3.00 21.43
C GLN A 65 -5.88 2.61 21.81
N GLN A 66 -6.66 2.13 20.84
CA GLN A 66 -8.02 1.63 21.06
C GLN A 66 -8.18 0.28 20.37
N TYR A 67 -9.02 -0.56 20.97
CA TYR A 67 -9.46 -1.78 20.30
C TYR A 67 -10.29 -1.45 19.05
N LEU A 68 -9.97 -2.14 17.96
CA LEU A 68 -10.55 -1.92 16.64
C LEU A 68 -11.91 -2.62 16.45
N ASP A 69 -12.36 -3.41 17.43
CA ASP A 69 -13.56 -4.25 17.41
C ASP A 69 -14.85 -3.51 17.08
N LYS A 70 -14.95 -2.23 17.47
CA LYS A 70 -16.12 -1.38 17.19
C LYS A 70 -16.14 -0.83 15.76
N TYR A 71 -15.07 -1.04 14.99
CA TYR A 71 -14.94 -0.56 13.63
C TYR A 71 -15.14 -1.68 12.63
N ASN A 72 -15.58 -1.29 11.43
CA ASN A 72 -15.77 -2.22 10.35
C ASN A 72 -14.44 -2.80 9.88
N TYR A 73 -14.32 -4.12 10.02
CA TYR A 73 -13.18 -4.90 9.55
C TYR A 73 -13.66 -5.98 8.60
N HIS A 74 -13.06 -6.03 7.41
CA HIS A 74 -13.58 -6.83 6.31
C HIS A 74 -13.76 -8.33 6.68
N LEU A 75 -12.82 -8.96 7.40
CA LEU A 75 -12.96 -10.36 7.81
C LEU A 75 -14.16 -10.58 8.74
N HIS A 76 -14.32 -9.74 9.77
CA HIS A 76 -15.47 -9.83 10.69
C HIS A 76 -16.81 -9.61 9.97
N GLN A 77 -16.83 -8.81 8.91
CA GLN A 77 -18.05 -8.57 8.14
C GLN A 77 -18.48 -9.78 7.33
N PHE A 78 -17.53 -10.46 6.71
CA PHE A 78 -17.80 -11.72 6.02
C PHE A 78 -18.23 -12.81 7.00
N GLU A 79 -17.60 -12.91 8.18
CA GLU A 79 -18.03 -13.81 9.25
C GLU A 79 -19.50 -13.58 9.63
N ALA A 80 -19.91 -12.32 9.76
CA ALA A 80 -21.31 -11.96 10.05
C ALA A 80 -22.29 -12.40 8.95
N HIS A 81 -21.79 -12.71 7.74
CA HIS A 81 -22.57 -13.25 6.61
C HIS A 81 -22.32 -14.76 6.40
N GLY A 82 -21.82 -15.47 7.41
CA GLY A 82 -21.67 -16.93 7.38
C GLY A 82 -20.38 -17.44 6.74
N TYR A 83 -19.45 -16.56 6.37
CA TYR A 83 -18.16 -16.99 5.83
C TYR A 83 -17.24 -17.47 6.95
N ARG A 84 -16.34 -18.40 6.63
CA ARG A 84 -15.14 -18.63 7.43
C ARG A 84 -14.06 -17.66 7.01
N SER A 85 -13.35 -17.11 7.98
CA SER A 85 -12.30 -16.12 7.73
C SER A 85 -10.90 -16.64 8.07
N MET A 86 -9.91 -16.22 7.29
CA MET A 86 -8.51 -16.50 7.54
C MET A 86 -7.65 -15.24 7.37
N ILE A 87 -6.67 -15.06 8.25
CA ILE A 87 -5.58 -14.11 8.07
C ILE A 87 -4.22 -14.75 8.34
N ALA A 88 -3.28 -14.53 7.43
CA ALA A 88 -1.90 -14.97 7.57
C ALA A 88 -0.89 -13.91 7.14
N GLN A 89 0.15 -13.71 7.94
CA GLN A 89 1.30 -12.86 7.61
C GLN A 89 2.59 -13.35 8.29
N ASP A 90 3.72 -13.26 7.61
CA ASP A 90 5.02 -13.81 8.04
C ASP A 90 6.01 -12.77 8.61
N GLU A 91 5.58 -11.51 8.73
CA GLU A 91 6.35 -10.42 9.33
C GLU A 91 5.65 -9.89 10.60
N ASN A 92 6.34 -10.02 11.74
CA ASN A 92 5.94 -9.48 13.05
C ASN A 92 4.52 -9.88 13.53
N ILE A 93 3.90 -9.11 14.43
CA ILE A 93 2.71 -9.51 15.21
C ILE A 93 1.34 -9.31 14.53
N GLY A 94 1.27 -8.96 13.25
CA GLY A 94 0.01 -8.53 12.63
C GLY A 94 0.01 -7.04 12.26
N ILE A 95 -0.49 -6.65 11.08
CA ILE A 95 -0.64 -5.21 10.76
C ILE A 95 -1.51 -4.48 11.79
N ALA A 96 -2.60 -5.11 12.25
CA ALA A 96 -3.50 -4.50 13.22
C ALA A 96 -2.83 -4.26 14.59
N PHE A 97 -1.75 -5.00 14.87
CA PHE A 97 -1.04 -4.96 16.15
C PHE A 97 0.32 -4.24 16.05
N TYR A 98 0.79 -3.89 14.85
CA TYR A 98 2.11 -3.30 14.64
C TYR A 98 2.14 -1.77 14.88
N PRO A 99 3.21 -1.20 15.47
CA PRO A 99 4.32 -1.92 16.10
C PRO A 99 3.95 -2.46 17.49
N ASP A 100 3.16 -1.72 18.26
CA ASP A 100 2.68 -2.07 19.60
C ASP A 100 1.22 -1.57 19.79
N CYS A 101 0.41 -1.75 18.76
CA CYS A 101 -0.99 -1.36 18.75
C CYS A 101 -1.87 -2.42 19.41
N LEU A 102 -2.96 -1.99 20.06
CA LEU A 102 -3.90 -2.90 20.72
C LEU A 102 -4.55 -3.89 19.73
N GLY A 103 -4.75 -3.47 18.48
CA GLY A 103 -5.42 -4.26 17.45
C GLY A 103 -6.85 -4.62 17.85
N PHE A 104 -7.17 -5.92 17.83
CA PHE A 104 -8.49 -6.43 18.19
C PHE A 104 -8.47 -7.11 19.56
N ASN A 105 -9.53 -6.89 20.35
CA ASN A 105 -9.77 -7.60 21.61
C ASN A 105 -10.29 -9.03 21.35
N ARG A 106 -11.17 -9.18 20.35
CA ARG A 106 -11.54 -10.47 19.78
C ARG A 106 -10.49 -10.98 18.79
N SER A 107 -10.58 -12.26 18.42
CA SER A 107 -9.76 -12.81 17.34
C SER A 107 -9.98 -12.05 16.03
N GLU A 108 -8.89 -11.74 15.31
CA GLU A 108 -8.93 -11.02 14.04
C GLU A 108 -9.67 -11.80 12.93
N ALA A 109 -9.62 -13.13 12.99
CA ALA A 109 -10.31 -14.05 12.09
C ALA A 109 -10.64 -15.38 12.80
N ASN A 110 -11.35 -16.29 12.14
CA ASN A 110 -11.52 -17.67 12.63
C ASN A 110 -10.20 -18.46 12.58
N HIS A 111 -9.39 -18.22 11.54
CA HIS A 111 -8.08 -18.83 11.35
C HIS A 111 -7.00 -17.75 11.33
N VAL A 112 -6.11 -17.77 12.31
CA VAL A 112 -5.08 -16.74 12.50
C VAL A 112 -3.69 -17.37 12.51
N TRP A 113 -2.79 -16.84 11.68
CA TRP A 113 -1.38 -17.26 11.65
C TRP A 113 -0.54 -16.70 12.81
N ARG A 114 -0.96 -15.55 13.37
CA ARG A 114 -0.22 -14.81 14.40
C ARG A 114 0.35 -15.67 15.55
N PRO A 115 -0.38 -16.66 16.11
CA PRO A 115 0.18 -17.53 17.14
C PRO A 115 1.44 -18.29 16.71
N PHE A 116 1.52 -18.75 15.45
CA PHE A 116 2.72 -19.38 14.91
C PHE A 116 3.89 -18.41 14.89
N GLN A 117 3.69 -17.18 14.40
CA GLN A 117 4.71 -16.14 14.37
C GLN A 117 5.20 -15.73 15.77
N LEU A 118 4.30 -15.67 16.77
CA LEU A 118 4.66 -15.42 18.16
C LEU A 118 5.50 -16.56 18.74
N ARG A 119 5.08 -17.81 18.52
CA ARG A 119 5.81 -19.00 18.98
C ARG A 119 7.22 -19.07 18.38
N MET A 120 7.35 -18.72 17.10
CA MET A 120 8.63 -18.57 16.39
C MET A 120 9.53 -17.49 17.01
N LYS A 121 8.95 -16.40 17.52
CA LYS A 121 9.72 -15.35 18.22
C LYS A 121 10.19 -15.79 19.60
N GLU A 122 9.39 -16.59 20.30
CA GLU A 122 9.67 -17.07 21.66
C GLU A 122 10.68 -18.23 21.72
N SER A 123 10.73 -19.09 20.70
CA SER A 123 11.65 -20.24 20.66
C SER A 123 12.75 -20.05 19.62
N ARG A 124 13.98 -19.85 20.11
CA ARG A 124 15.17 -19.78 19.25
C ARG A 124 15.39 -21.08 18.47
N ASP A 125 15.12 -22.23 19.08
CA ASP A 125 15.35 -23.53 18.43
C ASP A 125 14.34 -23.77 17.30
N LEU A 126 13.06 -23.45 17.53
CA LEU A 126 12.05 -23.52 16.49
C LEU A 126 12.36 -22.51 15.37
N ARG A 127 12.74 -21.28 15.73
CA ARG A 127 13.14 -20.27 14.73
C ARG A 127 14.29 -20.76 13.87
N ASN A 128 15.35 -21.26 14.50
CA ASN A 128 16.52 -21.79 13.83
C ASN A 128 16.18 -23.02 12.98
N SER A 129 15.28 -23.91 13.45
CA SER A 129 14.92 -25.10 12.67
C SER A 129 14.23 -24.71 11.38
N MET A 130 13.30 -23.74 11.41
CA MET A 130 12.65 -23.27 10.18
C MET A 130 13.65 -22.53 9.28
N GLU A 131 14.40 -21.57 9.82
CA GLU A 131 15.36 -20.77 9.04
C GLU A 131 16.48 -21.62 8.40
N LYS A 132 16.85 -22.76 9.00
CA LYS A 132 17.89 -23.67 8.47
C LYS A 132 17.35 -24.81 7.62
N SER A 133 16.03 -25.02 7.59
CA SER A 133 15.43 -26.17 6.90
C SER A 133 15.30 -26.01 5.38
N CYS A 134 15.87 -24.94 4.81
CA CYS A 134 15.61 -24.52 3.42
C CYS A 134 14.12 -24.32 3.11
N ASN A 135 13.27 -24.22 4.14
CA ASN A 135 11.86 -23.95 3.98
C ASN A 135 11.63 -22.44 3.90
N GLU A 136 10.81 -22.02 2.95
CA GLU A 136 10.50 -20.61 2.74
C GLU A 136 9.12 -20.28 3.32
N ARG A 137 9.02 -19.17 4.05
CA ARG A 137 7.81 -18.84 4.83
C ARG A 137 6.56 -18.72 3.96
N HIS A 138 6.69 -18.20 2.74
CA HIS A 138 5.53 -18.09 1.84
C HIS A 138 5.01 -19.47 1.42
N ILE A 139 5.83 -20.52 1.36
CA ILE A 139 5.40 -21.88 1.05
C ILE A 139 4.53 -22.40 2.20
N GLU A 140 4.97 -22.24 3.45
CA GLU A 140 4.18 -22.64 4.63
C GLU A 140 2.84 -21.91 4.70
N MET A 141 2.82 -20.63 4.32
CA MET A 141 1.60 -19.84 4.25
C MET A 141 0.68 -20.28 3.10
N LEU A 142 1.23 -20.66 1.94
CA LEU A 142 0.47 -21.24 0.83
C LEU A 142 -0.13 -22.59 1.23
N ASP A 143 0.61 -23.44 1.93
CA ASP A 143 0.10 -24.70 2.49
C ASP A 143 -1.03 -24.47 3.50
N TYR A 144 -0.91 -23.43 4.34
CA TYR A 144 -1.97 -23.04 5.27
C TYR A 144 -3.21 -22.55 4.55
N LEU A 145 -3.03 -21.76 3.49
CA LEU A 145 -4.13 -21.31 2.62
C LEU A 145 -4.80 -22.50 1.91
N GLU A 146 -4.02 -23.46 1.39
CA GLU A 146 -4.54 -24.67 0.73
C GLU A 146 -5.40 -25.50 1.72
N LYS A 147 -4.89 -25.75 2.93
CA LYS A 147 -5.67 -26.40 4.00
C LYS A 147 -6.97 -25.66 4.30
N PHE A 148 -6.93 -24.33 4.31
CA PHE A 148 -8.12 -23.51 4.52
C PHE A 148 -9.11 -23.60 3.35
N ILE A 149 -8.63 -23.57 2.10
CA ILE A 149 -9.47 -23.75 0.89
C ILE A 149 -10.24 -25.08 0.96
N HIS A 150 -9.55 -26.17 1.30
CA HIS A 150 -10.13 -27.52 1.39
C HIS A 150 -11.00 -27.77 2.63
N SER A 151 -10.89 -26.92 3.65
CA SER A 151 -11.71 -27.03 4.85
C SER A 151 -13.15 -26.56 4.60
N TYR A 152 -14.09 -26.88 5.49
CA TYR A 152 -15.49 -26.44 5.45
C TYR A 152 -16.16 -26.57 4.06
N PRO A 153 -16.38 -27.80 3.54
CA PRO A 153 -17.13 -28.00 2.29
C PRO A 153 -18.50 -27.32 2.34
N GLY A 154 -18.87 -26.60 1.27
CA GLY A 154 -20.14 -25.88 1.18
C GLY A 154 -20.23 -24.57 1.97
N VAL A 155 -19.19 -24.20 2.74
CA VAL A 155 -19.15 -22.93 3.48
C VAL A 155 -18.30 -21.91 2.72
N PRO A 156 -18.81 -20.69 2.49
CA PRO A 156 -18.07 -19.66 1.79
C PRO A 156 -16.91 -19.14 2.65
N LYS A 157 -15.84 -18.65 2.01
CA LYS A 157 -14.57 -18.31 2.69
C LYS A 157 -14.05 -16.95 2.27
N ILE A 158 -13.42 -16.26 3.22
CA ILE A 158 -12.60 -15.07 2.96
C ILE A 158 -11.21 -15.29 3.56
N GLY A 159 -10.18 -15.02 2.78
CA GLY A 159 -8.80 -15.12 3.23
C GLY A 159 -8.01 -13.86 2.88
N GLN A 160 -7.22 -13.38 3.83
CA GLN A 160 -6.17 -12.39 3.57
C GLN A 160 -4.81 -13.00 3.91
N ILE A 161 -3.99 -13.21 2.89
CA ILE A 161 -2.62 -13.71 3.01
C ILE A 161 -1.65 -12.59 2.63
N TRP A 162 -0.59 -12.44 3.43
CA TRP A 162 0.41 -11.41 3.25
C TRP A 162 1.82 -11.95 3.48
N PRO A 163 2.44 -12.54 2.45
CA PRO A 163 3.83 -13.00 2.50
C PRO A 163 4.73 -11.77 2.35
N THR A 164 5.04 -11.14 3.46
CA THR A 164 5.86 -9.94 3.53
C THR A 164 7.33 -10.29 3.27
N THR A 165 7.86 -11.35 3.89
CA THR A 165 9.31 -11.61 3.89
C THR A 165 9.91 -11.82 2.49
N ILE A 166 9.14 -12.42 1.57
CA ILE A 166 9.57 -12.75 0.20
C ILE A 166 9.91 -11.53 -0.68
N ALA A 167 9.40 -10.34 -0.33
CA ALA A 167 9.58 -9.15 -1.18
C ALA A 167 9.80 -7.84 -0.39
N HIS A 168 9.86 -7.90 0.94
CA HIS A 168 9.93 -6.70 1.77
C HIS A 168 11.26 -5.97 1.61
N GLU A 169 12.39 -6.69 1.59
CA GLU A 169 13.73 -6.08 1.52
C GLU A 169 14.26 -6.02 0.09
N THR A 170 14.04 -7.08 -0.70
CA THR A 170 14.52 -7.26 -2.08
C THR A 170 13.46 -7.89 -2.96
N LEU A 171 13.57 -7.70 -4.28
CA LEU A 171 12.76 -8.40 -5.28
C LEU A 171 13.37 -9.69 -5.79
N ARG A 172 14.64 -9.97 -5.48
CA ARG A 172 15.35 -11.15 -5.99
C ARG A 172 14.65 -12.43 -5.59
N ASP A 173 14.16 -12.47 -4.36
CA ASP A 173 13.51 -13.65 -3.77
C ASP A 173 12.12 -13.91 -4.37
N LEU A 174 11.57 -12.97 -5.15
CA LEU A 174 10.30 -13.16 -5.83
C LEU A 174 10.44 -13.95 -7.14
N TYR A 175 11.63 -13.96 -7.76
CA TYR A 175 11.82 -14.56 -9.08
C TYR A 175 11.73 -16.09 -9.06
N HIS A 176 12.35 -16.76 -8.08
CA HIS A 176 12.23 -18.22 -7.94
C HIS A 176 10.87 -18.63 -7.39
N ALA A 177 10.19 -17.74 -6.67
CA ALA A 177 8.86 -18.00 -6.13
C ALA A 177 7.76 -18.12 -7.19
N ASP A 178 8.00 -17.69 -8.44
CA ASP A 178 7.05 -17.87 -9.56
C ASP A 178 6.61 -19.34 -9.69
N ASP A 179 7.55 -20.29 -9.57
CA ASP A 179 7.23 -21.72 -9.63
C ASP A 179 6.43 -22.21 -8.41
N HIS A 180 6.69 -21.64 -7.23
CA HIS A 180 5.95 -21.96 -6.01
C HIS A 180 4.48 -21.50 -6.09
N PHE A 181 4.26 -20.26 -6.52
CA PHE A 181 2.91 -19.71 -6.72
C PHE A 181 2.20 -20.41 -7.89
N LEU A 182 2.90 -20.71 -8.99
CA LEU A 182 2.32 -21.45 -10.12
C LEU A 182 1.80 -22.81 -9.66
N SER A 183 2.62 -23.58 -8.94
CA SER A 183 2.23 -24.89 -8.42
C SER A 183 0.98 -24.81 -7.52
N PHE A 184 0.89 -23.77 -6.69
CA PHE A 184 -0.31 -23.54 -5.86
C PHE A 184 -1.55 -23.30 -6.73
N PHE A 185 -1.47 -22.43 -7.74
CA PHE A 185 -2.62 -22.12 -8.62
C PHE A 185 -3.02 -23.30 -9.51
N GLU A 186 -2.07 -24.07 -10.03
CA GLU A 186 -2.36 -25.28 -10.80
C GLU A 186 -3.15 -26.29 -9.96
N LYS A 187 -2.68 -26.57 -8.73
CA LYS A 187 -3.33 -27.50 -7.79
C LYS A 187 -4.72 -27.03 -7.37
N ASN A 188 -4.91 -25.72 -7.17
CA ASN A 188 -6.12 -25.15 -6.58
C ASN A 188 -7.06 -24.51 -7.60
N SER A 189 -6.74 -24.54 -8.90
CA SER A 189 -7.50 -23.92 -9.99
C SER A 189 -9.00 -24.21 -9.88
N LYS A 190 -9.37 -25.50 -9.77
CA LYS A 190 -10.75 -25.96 -9.61
C LYS A 190 -11.45 -25.43 -8.36
N ASN A 191 -10.73 -25.35 -7.23
CA ASN A 191 -11.29 -24.81 -5.99
C ASN A 191 -11.51 -23.29 -6.06
N LEU A 192 -10.82 -22.62 -6.98
CA LEU A 192 -10.84 -21.17 -7.15
C LEU A 192 -11.74 -20.71 -8.30
N GLU A 193 -12.37 -21.62 -9.04
CA GLU A 193 -13.28 -21.30 -10.17
C GLU A 193 -14.46 -20.41 -9.74
N ASN A 194 -14.96 -20.60 -8.52
CA ASN A 194 -16.03 -19.79 -7.93
C ASN A 194 -15.51 -18.83 -6.84
N ALA A 195 -14.29 -18.32 -7.01
CA ALA A 195 -13.67 -17.39 -6.06
C ALA A 195 -13.23 -16.09 -6.73
N PHE A 196 -13.30 -15.00 -5.97
CA PHE A 196 -12.54 -13.79 -6.29
C PHE A 196 -11.17 -13.88 -5.66
N VAL A 197 -10.12 -13.94 -6.48
CA VAL A 197 -8.74 -13.93 -6.00
C VAL A 197 -8.09 -12.63 -6.44
N PHE A 198 -7.45 -11.96 -5.49
CA PHE A 198 -6.68 -10.75 -5.75
C PHE A 198 -5.24 -10.95 -5.30
N ILE A 199 -4.30 -10.98 -6.24
CA ILE A 199 -2.87 -10.94 -5.93
C ILE A 199 -2.40 -9.52 -6.19
N MET A 200 -1.86 -8.86 -5.18
CA MET A 200 -1.31 -7.51 -5.30
C MET A 200 -0.23 -7.32 -4.25
N GLY A 201 0.72 -6.44 -4.51
CA GLY A 201 1.57 -5.95 -3.43
C GLY A 201 1.04 -4.65 -2.86
N ASP A 202 1.47 -4.36 -1.64
CA ASP A 202 1.11 -3.19 -0.89
C ASP A 202 2.10 -2.03 -1.10
N HIS A 203 3.40 -2.35 -1.23
CA HIS A 203 4.47 -1.42 -1.60
C HIS A 203 5.68 -2.12 -2.24
N GLY A 204 6.56 -1.36 -2.89
CA GLY A 204 7.84 -1.87 -3.43
C GLY A 204 8.86 -2.23 -2.34
N PRO A 205 10.01 -2.84 -2.70
CA PRO A 205 11.02 -3.28 -1.73
C PRO A 205 11.63 -2.11 -0.95
N ARG A 206 12.03 -2.35 0.31
CA ARG A 206 12.58 -1.34 1.23
C ARG A 206 14.06 -1.03 1.00
N ARG A 207 14.89 -2.03 0.67
CA ARG A 207 16.37 -1.90 0.61
C ARG A 207 16.95 -2.00 -0.78
N GLU A 208 16.49 -2.93 -1.62
CA GLU A 208 16.99 -3.07 -2.99
C GLU A 208 16.19 -2.22 -3.99
N GLY A 209 16.49 -0.93 -3.95
CA GLY A 209 16.10 0.06 -4.95
C GLY A 209 17.14 1.18 -4.98
N VAL A 210 18.05 1.11 -5.95
CA VAL A 210 18.94 2.16 -6.52
C VAL A 210 19.16 3.43 -5.69
N SER A 211 20.44 3.76 -5.41
CA SER A 211 20.96 4.98 -4.77
C SER A 211 19.92 6.07 -4.45
N ILE A 212 19.85 6.52 -3.21
CA ILE A 212 18.95 7.55 -2.63
C ILE A 212 18.50 8.68 -3.61
N ASN A 213 19.35 9.09 -4.56
CA ASN A 213 19.04 10.00 -5.68
C ASN A 213 17.96 9.54 -6.69
N MET A 214 17.55 8.27 -6.63
CA MET A 214 16.65 7.57 -7.53
C MET A 214 15.44 6.97 -6.79
N PHE A 215 15.31 7.17 -5.48
CA PHE A 215 14.13 6.73 -4.72
C PHE A 215 12.85 7.42 -5.21
N CYS A 216 12.88 8.72 -5.49
CA CYS A 216 11.70 9.46 -5.98
C CYS A 216 11.36 9.23 -7.46
N LEU A 217 12.17 8.51 -8.23
CA LEU A 217 11.90 8.27 -9.66
C LEU A 217 11.68 6.80 -9.97
N LEU A 218 12.36 5.88 -9.28
CA LEU A 218 12.16 4.44 -9.47
C LEU A 218 11.07 3.84 -8.58
N ASP A 219 10.73 4.43 -7.42
CA ASP A 219 9.54 4.02 -6.65
C ASP A 219 8.24 4.13 -7.47
N TYR A 220 8.22 5.01 -8.48
CA TYR A 220 7.11 5.18 -9.42
C TYR A 220 6.99 4.03 -10.44
N TYR A 221 8.07 3.28 -10.70
CA TYR A 221 8.13 2.18 -11.67
C TYR A 221 8.00 0.80 -11.03
N PHE A 222 8.07 0.71 -9.69
CA PHE A 222 7.91 -0.55 -8.96
C PHE A 222 6.44 -0.90 -8.67
N ASN A 223 5.49 -0.40 -9.47
CA ASN A 223 4.08 -0.74 -9.29
C ASN A 223 3.88 -2.25 -9.40
N LEU A 224 3.36 -2.77 -8.28
CA LEU A 224 2.91 -4.12 -8.09
C LEU A 224 1.66 -4.34 -8.91
N THR A 225 1.60 -5.49 -9.53
CA THR A 225 0.54 -5.82 -10.47
C THR A 225 -0.60 -6.44 -9.67
N ALA A 226 -1.81 -5.91 -9.83
CA ALA A 226 -2.99 -6.55 -9.26
C ALA A 226 -3.51 -7.56 -10.29
N LEU A 227 -3.61 -8.84 -9.89
CA LEU A 227 -4.18 -9.89 -10.71
C LEU A 227 -5.52 -10.29 -10.09
N GLN A 228 -6.60 -10.14 -10.85
CA GLN A 228 -7.96 -10.46 -10.42
C GLN A 228 -8.46 -11.71 -11.14
N LEU A 229 -8.86 -12.73 -10.38
CA LEU A 229 -9.70 -13.84 -10.84
C LEU A 229 -11.18 -13.48 -10.59
N SER A 230 -12.05 -13.72 -11.56
CA SER A 230 -13.48 -13.41 -11.46
C SER A 230 -14.38 -14.57 -11.85
N VAL A 231 -15.49 -14.71 -11.12
CA VAL A 231 -16.55 -15.71 -11.34
C VAL A 231 -17.15 -15.59 -12.74
N GLN A 232 -17.39 -16.74 -13.39
CA GLN A 232 -18.01 -16.89 -14.72
C GLN A 232 -19.15 -15.90 -15.04
N ASP A 233 -20.04 -15.65 -14.07
CA ASP A 233 -21.27 -14.89 -14.30
C ASP A 233 -21.12 -13.36 -14.24
N ILE A 234 -20.02 -12.82 -13.68
CA ILE A 234 -19.82 -11.36 -13.49
C ILE A 234 -18.88 -10.78 -14.57
N ARG A 235 -18.33 -11.66 -15.43
CA ARG A 235 -17.30 -11.38 -16.43
C ARG A 235 -17.66 -10.31 -17.46
N GLY A 236 -18.89 -10.32 -17.97
CA GLY A 236 -19.33 -9.38 -19.02
C GLY A 236 -19.69 -7.97 -18.54
N LYS A 237 -19.63 -7.71 -17.23
CA LYS A 237 -20.08 -6.46 -16.61
C LYS A 237 -18.96 -5.62 -16.00
N LEU A 238 -17.74 -6.16 -15.87
CA LEU A 238 -16.60 -5.36 -15.47
C LEU A 238 -16.03 -4.67 -16.70
N ASP A 239 -16.11 -3.34 -16.71
CA ASP A 239 -15.39 -2.52 -17.69
C ASP A 239 -13.92 -2.42 -17.23
N ILE A 240 -13.08 -3.35 -17.71
CA ILE A 240 -11.69 -3.51 -17.23
C ILE A 240 -10.70 -2.60 -17.97
N THR A 241 -11.16 -1.85 -18.99
CA THR A 241 -10.33 -0.88 -19.73
C THR A 241 -10.35 0.48 -19.02
N VAL A 242 -9.90 0.52 -17.78
CA VAL A 242 -9.70 1.78 -17.06
C VAL A 242 -8.30 1.73 -16.49
N CYS A 243 -7.50 2.78 -16.69
CA CYS A 243 -6.33 3.06 -15.88
C CYS A 243 -6.77 3.10 -14.41
N ILE A 244 -6.85 1.95 -13.76
CA ILE A 244 -7.31 1.87 -12.39
C ILE A 244 -6.15 2.34 -11.54
N GLN A 245 -6.15 3.62 -11.23
CA GLN A 245 -5.44 4.15 -10.09
C GLN A 245 -6.08 3.56 -8.82
N ILE A 246 -5.77 2.29 -8.50
CA ILE A 246 -6.26 1.64 -7.29
C ILE A 246 -5.50 2.27 -6.12
N LYS A 247 -6.08 3.36 -5.62
CA LYS A 247 -5.81 3.88 -4.30
C LYS A 247 -7.00 4.67 -3.83
N GLY A 248 -7.33 4.44 -2.58
CA GLY A 248 -8.62 4.84 -2.05
C GLY A 248 -9.57 3.66 -2.14
N GLN A 249 -9.18 2.56 -1.47
CA GLN A 249 -10.06 1.60 -0.81
C GLN A 249 -10.60 0.46 -1.66
N LYS A 250 -9.95 -0.70 -1.48
CA LYS A 250 -10.70 -1.94 -1.32
C LYS A 250 -11.48 -1.90 0.00
N LYS A 251 -12.48 -1.04 0.09
CA LYS A 251 -13.65 -1.09 0.99
C LYS A 251 -14.76 -0.33 0.30
N ALA A 252 -15.94 -0.88 0.10
CA ALA A 252 -16.53 -2.03 0.72
C ALA A 252 -17.38 -2.73 -0.32
N THR A 253 -16.78 -3.67 -1.05
CA THR A 253 -17.56 -4.68 -1.74
C THR A 253 -18.45 -5.41 -0.72
N HIS A 254 -17.97 -5.67 0.49
CA HIS A 254 -18.60 -6.72 1.29
C HIS A 254 -19.63 -6.34 2.34
N PHE A 255 -19.94 -5.06 2.57
CA PHE A 255 -21.04 -4.77 3.50
C PHE A 255 -22.38 -5.26 2.94
N ILE A 256 -22.54 -5.25 1.61
CA ILE A 256 -23.83 -5.46 0.95
C ILE A 256 -23.75 -6.50 -0.19
N GLN A 257 -22.59 -6.71 -0.81
CA GLN A 257 -22.47 -7.75 -1.85
C GLN A 257 -22.77 -9.19 -1.38
N PRO A 258 -22.45 -9.62 -0.13
CA PRO A 258 -22.78 -10.96 0.30
C PRO A 258 -24.29 -11.23 0.26
N GLN A 259 -25.11 -10.21 0.54
CA GLN A 259 -26.57 -10.34 0.53
C GLN A 259 -27.14 -10.63 -0.86
N THR A 260 -26.47 -10.18 -1.92
CA THR A 260 -26.91 -10.38 -3.32
C THR A 260 -25.99 -11.31 -4.09
N ASN A 261 -25.15 -12.10 -3.42
CA ASN A 261 -24.14 -12.97 -4.04
C ASN A 261 -23.35 -12.27 -5.16
N PHE A 262 -22.91 -11.03 -4.91
CA PHE A 262 -22.14 -10.21 -5.86
C PHE A 262 -22.82 -9.82 -7.19
N SER A 263 -24.13 -10.06 -7.33
CA SER A 263 -24.86 -9.78 -8.58
C SER A 263 -25.15 -8.29 -8.85
N ASP A 264 -25.24 -7.46 -7.80
CA ASP A 264 -25.50 -6.02 -7.91
C ASP A 264 -24.22 -5.25 -8.23
N THR A 265 -23.98 -4.97 -9.51
CA THR A 265 -22.81 -4.19 -9.96
C THR A 265 -23.12 -2.69 -10.09
N SER A 266 -24.29 -2.22 -9.66
CA SER A 266 -24.66 -0.81 -9.83
C SER A 266 -23.80 0.13 -8.99
N TYR A 267 -23.69 1.39 -9.45
CA TYR A 267 -22.97 2.43 -8.72
C TYR A 267 -23.50 2.57 -7.28
N ARG A 268 -22.57 2.72 -6.33
CA ARG A 268 -22.89 2.92 -4.93
C ARG A 268 -21.95 3.92 -4.29
N ASP A 269 -22.51 4.90 -3.61
CA ASP A 269 -21.74 5.76 -2.71
C ASP A 269 -21.41 5.01 -1.41
N MET A 270 -20.12 5.00 -1.06
CA MET A 270 -19.59 4.30 0.11
C MET A 270 -19.43 5.22 1.33
N GLN A 271 -19.71 6.52 1.20
CA GLN A 271 -19.68 7.45 2.32
C GLN A 271 -20.80 7.17 3.33
N PRO A 272 -20.62 7.49 4.62
CA PRO A 272 -19.38 7.91 5.29
C PRO A 272 -18.48 6.72 5.68
N HIS A 273 -18.85 5.49 5.30
CA HIS A 273 -18.15 4.28 5.70
C HIS A 273 -16.73 4.23 5.12
N SER A 274 -16.58 4.70 3.88
CA SER A 274 -15.35 4.61 3.10
C SER A 274 -15.29 5.74 2.05
N LYS A 275 -14.15 6.44 1.94
CA LYS A 275 -13.88 7.44 0.87
C LYS A 275 -13.53 6.88 -0.54
N GLY A 276 -14.07 5.75 -0.94
CA GLY A 276 -13.45 4.95 -1.99
C GLY A 276 -14.41 3.93 -2.56
N SER A 277 -13.95 3.21 -3.57
CA SER A 277 -14.85 2.64 -4.57
C SER A 277 -14.64 1.15 -4.78
N SER A 278 -15.73 0.43 -5.00
CA SER A 278 -15.71 -0.99 -5.37
C SER A 278 -15.09 -1.21 -6.75
N LEU A 279 -14.28 -2.27 -6.90
CA LEU A 279 -13.83 -2.77 -8.20
C LEU A 279 -14.92 -3.58 -8.93
N LEU A 280 -15.90 -4.09 -8.18
CA LEU A 280 -16.99 -4.93 -8.70
C LEU A 280 -18.26 -4.12 -9.02
N ARG A 281 -18.21 -2.79 -8.90
CA ARG A 281 -19.34 -1.90 -9.20
C ARG A 281 -18.96 -0.86 -10.24
N GLU A 282 -19.96 -0.41 -10.97
CA GLU A 282 -19.89 0.73 -11.86
C GLU A 282 -19.31 1.96 -11.15
N TRP A 283 -18.50 2.71 -11.88
CA TRP A 283 -17.91 3.95 -11.41
C TRP A 283 -18.42 5.12 -12.23
N ARG A 284 -18.84 6.19 -11.54
CA ARG A 284 -19.29 7.42 -12.17
C ARG A 284 -18.12 8.39 -12.27
N GLY A 285 -17.65 8.64 -13.50
CA GLY A 285 -16.58 9.59 -13.80
C GLY A 285 -15.22 8.93 -14.01
N ALA A 286 -14.15 9.75 -14.06
CA ALA A 286 -12.79 9.23 -14.22
C ALA A 286 -12.23 8.68 -12.90
N ARG A 287 -11.40 7.63 -12.94
CA ARG A 287 -10.58 7.17 -11.80
C ARG A 287 -9.19 7.78 -11.90
N ASN A 288 -9.00 8.97 -11.34
CA ASN A 288 -7.70 9.65 -11.37
C ASN A 288 -7.40 10.37 -10.03
N CYS A 289 -6.19 10.91 -9.86
CA CYS A 289 -5.79 11.57 -8.61
C CYS A 289 -6.55 12.87 -8.30
N ARG A 290 -7.32 13.41 -9.24
CA ARG A 290 -8.23 14.53 -8.98
C ARG A 290 -9.56 14.06 -8.40
N THR A 291 -10.08 12.93 -8.87
CA THR A 291 -11.36 12.40 -8.42
C THR A 291 -11.23 11.51 -7.19
N LEU A 292 -10.06 10.92 -6.96
CA LEU A 292 -9.78 10.02 -5.84
C LEU A 292 -9.04 10.73 -4.71
N PRO A 293 -9.17 10.27 -3.44
CA PRO A 293 -8.48 10.86 -2.30
C PRO A 293 -7.00 10.45 -2.26
N ILE A 294 -6.26 10.79 -3.31
CA ILE A 294 -4.85 10.45 -3.50
C ILE A 294 -4.03 11.75 -3.39
N PRO A 295 -3.13 11.87 -2.40
CA PRO A 295 -2.15 12.95 -2.38
C PRO A 295 -1.33 12.98 -3.68
N PRO A 296 -1.04 14.16 -4.27
CA PRO A 296 -0.28 14.25 -5.53
C PRO A 296 1.07 13.52 -5.51
N ILE A 297 1.72 13.44 -4.35
CA ILE A 297 2.98 12.71 -4.15
C ILE A 297 2.88 11.19 -4.36
N TYR A 298 1.68 10.62 -4.23
CA TYR A 298 1.43 9.19 -4.48
C TYR A 298 0.73 8.95 -5.82
N CYS A 299 0.60 9.99 -6.63
CA CYS A 299 -0.11 9.90 -7.91
C CYS A 299 0.78 9.30 -8.98
N LEU A 300 0.32 8.25 -9.65
CA LEU A 300 1.02 7.67 -10.80
C LEU A 300 0.92 8.52 -12.07
N CYS A 301 -0.02 9.46 -12.15
CA CYS A 301 -0.05 10.40 -13.28
C CYS A 301 1.26 11.17 -13.31
N GLN A 302 2.05 10.95 -14.36
CA GLN A 302 3.31 11.65 -14.53
C GLN A 302 3.03 13.06 -15.04
N TYR A 303 3.39 14.06 -14.24
CA TYR A 303 3.48 15.44 -14.72
C TYR A 303 4.86 15.66 -15.33
N THR A 304 4.93 16.40 -16.44
CA THR A 304 6.21 16.76 -17.05
C THR A 304 7.06 17.55 -16.05
N LYS A 305 8.14 16.93 -15.58
CA LYS A 305 9.11 17.55 -14.67
C LYS A 305 10.17 18.28 -15.47
N THR A 306 10.38 19.56 -15.16
CA THR A 306 11.48 20.35 -15.72
C THR A 306 12.52 20.66 -14.66
N VAL A 307 13.81 20.51 -14.97
CA VAL A 307 14.89 20.83 -14.04
C VAL A 307 14.94 22.34 -13.83
N VAL A 308 14.90 22.77 -12.58
CA VAL A 308 15.05 24.18 -12.23
C VAL A 308 16.53 24.51 -12.17
N ARG A 309 16.99 25.40 -13.06
CA ARG A 309 18.41 25.84 -13.15
C ARG A 309 18.69 27.18 -12.45
N ASP A 310 17.64 27.89 -12.05
CA ASP A 310 17.73 29.16 -11.34
C ASP A 310 18.32 28.95 -9.94
N ARG A 311 19.54 29.46 -9.71
CA ARG A 311 20.26 29.33 -8.44
C ARG A 311 19.59 30.08 -7.28
N ALA A 312 18.90 31.18 -7.55
CA ALA A 312 18.20 31.94 -6.53
C ALA A 312 16.97 31.16 -6.02
N VAL A 313 16.22 30.55 -6.95
CA VAL A 313 15.10 29.65 -6.62
C VAL A 313 15.59 28.42 -5.86
N GLN A 314 16.64 27.78 -6.36
CA GLN A 314 17.29 26.64 -5.70
C GLN A 314 17.70 26.97 -4.26
N ARG A 315 18.41 28.09 -4.04
CA ARG A 315 18.82 28.52 -2.70
C ARG A 315 17.64 28.77 -1.78
N LYS A 316 16.60 29.46 -2.26
CA LYS A 316 15.37 29.71 -1.48
C LYS A 316 14.72 28.41 -1.04
N LEU A 317 14.62 27.42 -1.92
CA LEU A 317 14.02 26.12 -1.63
C LEU A 317 14.85 25.29 -0.63
N GLY A 318 16.18 25.29 -0.77
CA GLY A 318 17.07 24.60 0.17
C GLY A 318 16.98 25.19 1.59
N VAL A 319 17.00 26.52 1.72
CA VAL A 319 16.83 27.21 3.01
C VAL A 319 15.43 26.96 3.59
N PHE A 320 14.40 27.04 2.74
CA PHE A 320 13.02 26.77 3.15
C PHE A 320 12.87 25.35 3.72
N LEU A 321 13.43 24.34 3.07
CA LEU A 321 13.36 22.95 3.52
C LEU A 321 14.06 22.78 4.87
N ALA A 322 15.29 23.30 5.02
CA ALA A 322 16.04 23.23 6.26
C ALA A 322 15.28 23.89 7.43
N LYS A 323 14.74 25.09 7.20
CA LYS A 323 13.95 25.81 8.21
C LYS A 323 12.75 24.97 8.68
N ASN A 324 11.96 24.45 7.75
CA ASN A 324 10.76 23.69 8.09
C ASN A 324 11.07 22.34 8.72
N LEU A 325 12.17 21.67 8.35
CA LEU A 325 12.61 20.46 9.04
C LEU A 325 12.88 20.77 10.53
N ASN A 326 13.60 21.84 10.83
CA ASN A 326 13.87 22.22 12.22
C ASN A 326 12.59 22.61 12.97
N GLU A 327 11.66 23.32 12.33
CA GLU A 327 10.36 23.63 12.94
C GLU A 327 9.54 22.37 13.23
N LEU A 328 9.60 21.37 12.33
CA LEU A 328 8.97 20.07 12.56
C LEU A 328 9.62 19.34 13.74
N LEU A 329 10.95 19.26 13.79
CA LEU A 329 11.68 18.64 14.91
C LEU A 329 11.33 19.32 16.24
N LYS A 330 11.25 20.65 16.26
CA LYS A 330 10.81 21.41 17.43
C LYS A 330 9.38 21.06 17.84
N LYS A 331 8.45 21.03 16.88
CA LYS A 331 7.05 20.70 17.13
C LYS A 331 6.87 19.29 17.70
N GLU A 332 7.67 18.33 17.24
CA GLU A 332 7.68 16.95 17.73
C GLU A 332 8.50 16.77 19.03
N GLY A 333 9.02 17.86 19.63
CA GLY A 333 9.77 17.81 20.89
C GLY A 333 11.15 17.16 20.76
N LEU A 334 11.76 17.22 19.57
CA LEU A 334 13.06 16.64 19.24
C LEU A 334 14.19 17.69 19.13
N GLU A 335 13.91 18.96 19.45
CA GLU A 335 14.88 20.07 19.33
C GLU A 335 16.17 19.80 20.13
N ASP A 336 16.05 19.21 21.33
CA ASP A 336 17.20 18.92 22.20
C ASP A 336 17.93 17.61 21.85
N LYS A 337 17.31 16.76 21.01
CA LYS A 337 17.87 15.46 20.58
C LYS A 337 18.51 15.52 19.21
N CYS A 338 18.17 16.51 18.40
CA CYS A 338 18.60 16.63 17.02
C CYS A 338 19.40 17.92 16.80
N TYR A 339 20.54 17.82 16.13
CA TYR A 339 21.28 19.00 15.69
C TYR A 339 20.46 19.81 14.68
N GLN A 340 20.51 21.14 14.80
CA GLN A 340 19.91 22.05 13.83
C GLN A 340 20.46 21.77 12.43
N GLN A 341 19.56 21.48 11.49
CA GLN A 341 19.92 21.19 10.11
C GLN A 341 19.95 22.46 9.26
N VAL A 342 20.99 22.65 8.47
CA VAL A 342 21.22 23.87 7.69
C VAL A 342 21.63 23.55 6.25
N TYR A 343 21.18 24.41 5.33
CA TYR A 343 21.52 24.33 3.92
C TYR A 343 22.69 25.27 3.58
N HIS A 344 23.87 24.69 3.28
CA HIS A 344 25.12 25.46 3.14
C HIS A 344 25.57 25.74 1.69
N SER A 345 25.18 24.97 0.67
CA SER A 345 25.70 25.19 -0.69
C SER A 345 24.77 24.73 -1.82
N VAL A 346 24.89 25.38 -2.99
CA VAL A 346 24.10 25.15 -4.21
C VAL A 346 24.84 24.27 -5.23
N SER A 347 25.66 23.31 -4.78
CA SER A 347 26.28 22.37 -5.72
C SER A 347 25.21 21.42 -6.28
N ARG A 348 25.33 21.00 -7.55
CA ARG A 348 24.41 19.98 -8.13
C ARG A 348 24.42 18.66 -7.36
N ALA A 349 25.48 18.39 -6.59
CA ALA A 349 25.60 17.23 -5.71
C ALA A 349 24.79 17.36 -4.42
N THR A 350 24.36 18.57 -4.03
CA THR A 350 23.68 18.85 -2.75
C THR A 350 22.21 19.22 -2.87
N LEU A 351 21.73 19.61 -4.06
CA LEU A 351 20.33 20.01 -4.27
C LEU A 351 19.83 19.64 -5.67
N ARG A 352 18.73 18.90 -5.73
CA ARG A 352 17.95 18.62 -6.94
C ARG A 352 16.61 19.32 -6.84
N VAL A 353 16.27 20.14 -7.82
CA VAL A 353 14.97 20.80 -7.92
C VAL A 353 14.38 20.52 -9.29
N THR A 354 13.19 19.92 -9.31
CA THR A 354 12.35 19.86 -10.49
C THR A 354 11.06 20.63 -10.24
N LYS A 355 10.42 21.11 -11.30
CA LYS A 355 9.11 21.73 -11.21
C LYS A 355 8.12 21.06 -12.15
N MET A 356 6.89 20.97 -11.69
CA MET A 356 5.72 20.50 -12.44
C MET A 356 4.72 21.64 -12.52
N LYS A 357 4.00 21.70 -13.64
CA LYS A 357 2.87 22.61 -13.81
C LYS A 357 1.58 21.83 -13.81
N ASP A 358 0.56 22.33 -13.12
CA ASP A 358 -0.81 21.83 -13.30
C ASP A 358 -1.49 22.56 -14.48
N ASP A 359 -2.73 22.17 -14.77
CA ASP A 359 -3.53 22.76 -15.84
C ASP A 359 -3.85 24.25 -15.59
N ASN A 360 -3.78 24.71 -14.34
CA ASN A 360 -3.98 26.10 -13.94
C ASN A 360 -2.66 26.90 -13.96
N ASN A 361 -1.57 26.33 -14.48
CA ASN A 361 -0.24 26.92 -14.56
C ASN A 361 0.39 27.22 -13.17
N ASP A 362 -0.11 26.59 -12.12
CA ASP A 362 0.51 26.58 -10.80
C ASP A 362 1.72 25.64 -10.78
N ILE A 363 2.73 26.00 -9.99
CA ILE A 363 4.05 25.36 -10.05
C ILE A 363 4.33 24.62 -8.74
N LEU A 364 4.42 23.29 -8.82
CA LEU A 364 4.90 22.45 -7.73
C LEU A 364 6.38 22.14 -7.91
N TYR A 365 7.17 22.42 -6.88
CA TYR A 365 8.60 22.12 -6.85
C TYR A 365 8.83 20.83 -6.09
N ASP A 366 9.49 19.87 -6.71
CA ASP A 366 9.99 18.65 -6.10
C ASP A 366 11.49 18.84 -5.82
N VAL A 367 11.84 18.86 -4.53
CA VAL A 367 13.12 19.30 -3.99
C VAL A 367 13.74 18.16 -3.21
N SER A 368 15.01 17.86 -3.46
CA SER A 368 15.82 16.93 -2.63
C SER A 368 17.13 17.61 -2.27
N VAL A 369 17.47 17.65 -0.99
CA VAL A 369 18.61 18.42 -0.48
C VAL A 369 19.38 17.63 0.58
N TYR A 370 20.71 17.72 0.53
CA TYR A 370 21.58 17.28 1.62
C TYR A 370 21.73 18.39 2.64
N LEU A 371 21.40 18.11 3.90
CA LEU A 371 21.55 19.07 5.01
C LEU A 371 22.72 18.71 5.90
N ARG A 372 23.31 19.73 6.54
CA ARG A 372 24.38 19.57 7.53
C ARG A 372 23.87 19.87 8.94
N PRO A 373 24.43 19.25 10.00
CA PRO A 373 25.61 18.38 9.98
C PRO A 373 25.33 16.90 9.63
N SER A 374 24.06 16.48 9.53
CA SER A 374 23.73 15.05 9.37
C SER A 374 24.27 14.42 8.08
N ASN A 375 24.49 15.22 7.04
CA ASN A 375 24.67 14.76 5.66
C ASN A 375 23.51 13.87 5.19
N GLY A 376 22.33 13.98 5.82
CA GLY A 376 21.12 13.29 5.42
C GLY A 376 20.53 13.92 4.15
N LEU A 377 19.96 13.08 3.28
CA LEU A 377 19.15 13.55 2.15
C LEU A 377 17.69 13.70 2.60
N PHE A 378 17.14 14.89 2.40
CA PHE A 378 15.75 15.21 2.70
C PHE A 378 15.03 15.61 1.41
N SER A 379 13.79 15.16 1.22
CA SER A 379 12.99 15.50 0.05
C SER A 379 11.60 16.01 0.41
N VAL A 380 11.07 16.91 -0.41
CA VAL A 380 9.74 17.51 -0.24
C VAL A 380 9.18 17.94 -1.59
N SER A 381 7.86 17.86 -1.74
CA SER A 381 7.14 18.60 -2.78
C SER A 381 6.55 19.89 -2.17
N SER A 382 6.82 21.06 -2.74
CA SER A 382 6.45 22.36 -2.16
C SER A 382 5.91 23.34 -3.19
N HIS A 383 4.92 24.15 -2.81
CA HIS A 383 4.35 25.19 -3.65
C HIS A 383 4.88 26.57 -3.22
N LEU A 384 5.51 27.30 -4.14
CA LEU A 384 6.23 28.54 -3.82
C LEU A 384 5.30 29.73 -3.54
N LYS A 385 4.07 29.75 -4.10
CA LYS A 385 3.10 30.83 -3.83
C LYS A 385 2.41 30.71 -2.46
N SER A 386 2.42 29.54 -1.82
CA SER A 386 1.67 29.30 -0.58
C SER A 386 2.53 28.92 0.63
N GLN A 387 3.87 28.85 0.50
CA GLN A 387 4.76 28.40 1.58
C GLN A 387 4.31 27.07 2.24
N GLN A 388 3.58 26.22 1.52
CA GLN A 388 3.00 24.99 2.06
C GLN A 388 3.74 23.75 1.55
N ILE A 389 3.94 22.83 2.48
CA ILE A 389 4.73 21.62 2.34
C ILE A 389 3.83 20.40 2.07
N LEU A 390 4.21 19.57 1.10
CA LEU A 390 3.81 18.17 0.98
C LEU A 390 4.94 17.31 1.55
N CYS A 391 5.04 17.23 2.88
CA CYS A 391 5.86 16.22 3.55
C CYS A 391 4.95 15.05 3.89
N ASN A 392 5.45 13.82 3.74
CA ASN A 392 4.89 12.69 4.47
C ASN A 392 5.51 12.71 5.89
N PRO A 393 4.76 13.10 6.94
CA PRO A 393 5.28 13.15 8.31
C PRO A 393 5.61 11.77 8.88
N ASN A 394 5.20 10.67 8.24
CA ASN A 394 5.45 9.30 8.68
C ASN A 394 6.68 8.65 8.03
N THR A 395 7.61 9.45 7.49
CA THR A 395 8.92 8.93 7.15
C THR A 395 9.62 8.66 8.48
N GLN A 396 9.51 7.43 8.98
CA GLN A 396 10.24 6.99 10.17
C GLN A 396 11.71 7.33 9.96
N ILE A 397 12.16 8.37 10.65
CA ILE A 397 13.57 8.57 10.95
C ILE A 397 13.88 7.41 11.89
N PHE A 398 14.70 6.47 11.42
CA PHE A 398 15.12 5.30 12.17
C PHE A 398 15.69 5.68 13.54
#